data_AF-A0A7S0MZF9-F1
#
_entry.id   AF-A0A7S0MZF9-F1
#
_cell.length_a   1.000
_cell.length_b   1.000
_cell.length_c   1.000
_cell.angle_alpha   90.00
_cell.angle_beta   90.00
_cell.angle_gamma   90.00
#
_symmetry.space_group_name_H-M   'P 1'
#
loop_
_entity.id
_entity.type
_entity.pdbx_description
1 polymer ?
#
loop_
_entity_poly.entity_id
_entity_poly.type
_entity_poly.pdbx_seq_one_letter_code
_entity_poly.pdbx_strand_id
1 'polypeptide(L)'
;LGDAAVTTQAVLDEIRDGKSRQILNTLPFGISVREPTEEAIAAVKKFAGITGDLHVLSKEDLHVIALAYTLEAEYNGIAHINTEPPQKKAMTRRPRNKQRDLPGWGQVKNPEEWAEIDRQAEEEEEAERQRLSAGLATMTTTYSVGSLVHSGSRITTSVLDLSQSLMVDDEAEAGGAPDADMGTAAAATNMDADEDDGGWEKPVG
;
A
#
# COMPACT_ATOMS: atom_id res chain seq x y z
N LEU A 1 -7.76 47.21 -1.68
CA LEU A 1 -8.15 45.94 -2.33
C LEU A 1 -8.24 46.20 -3.82
N GLY A 2 -8.03 45.20 -4.67
CA GLY A 2 -8.22 45.34 -6.12
C GLY A 2 -9.70 45.53 -6.48
N ASP A 3 -9.96 46.13 -7.65
CA ASP A 3 -11.31 46.50 -8.11
C ASP A 3 -12.11 45.32 -8.70
N ALA A 4 -11.48 44.17 -8.95
CA ALA A 4 -12.12 42.98 -9.52
C ALA A 4 -11.43 41.68 -9.07
N ALA A 5 -12.22 40.61 -8.93
CA ALA A 5 -11.74 39.25 -8.72
C ALA A 5 -11.92 38.42 -9.99
N VAL A 6 -11.04 37.43 -10.23
CA VAL A 6 -11.12 36.54 -11.38
C VAL A 6 -11.13 35.09 -10.90
N THR A 7 -11.97 34.25 -11.49
CA THR A 7 -12.12 32.82 -11.16
C THR A 7 -12.46 32.02 -12.42
N THR A 8 -12.42 30.69 -12.31
CA THR A 8 -12.89 29.76 -13.34
C THR A 8 -14.36 29.39 -13.12
N GLN A 9 -15.04 28.90 -14.17
CA GLN A 9 -16.45 28.51 -14.07
C GLN A 9 -16.64 27.32 -13.13
N ALA A 10 -15.74 26.35 -13.16
CA ALA A 10 -15.82 25.14 -12.34
C ALA A 10 -15.88 25.43 -10.83
N VAL A 11 -15.14 26.45 -10.37
CA VAL A 11 -15.15 26.87 -8.96
C VAL A 11 -16.48 27.52 -8.58
N LEU A 12 -17.09 28.29 -9.47
CA LEU A 12 -18.43 28.85 -9.20
C LEU A 12 -19.49 27.75 -9.12
N ASP A 13 -19.35 26.69 -9.92
CA ASP A 13 -20.27 25.55 -9.94
C ASP A 13 -20.13 24.67 -8.68
N GLU A 14 -18.96 24.65 -8.06
CA GLU A 14 -18.71 23.96 -6.79
C GLU A 14 -19.48 24.61 -5.62
N ILE A 15 -19.73 25.91 -5.69
CA ILE A 15 -20.46 26.65 -4.65
C ILE A 15 -21.97 26.38 -4.80
N ARG A 16 -22.43 25.35 -4.09
CA ARG A 16 -23.84 24.92 -4.07
C ARG A 16 -24.65 25.51 -2.91
N ASP A 17 -23.98 25.89 -1.83
CA ASP A 17 -24.65 26.42 -0.63
C ASP A 17 -25.26 27.83 -0.86
N GLY A 18 -26.51 28.00 -0.43
CA GLY A 18 -27.28 29.22 -0.66
C GLY A 18 -26.71 30.44 0.08
N LYS A 19 -26.19 30.24 1.31
CA LYS A 19 -25.57 31.32 2.08
C LYS A 19 -24.28 31.79 1.41
N SER A 20 -23.47 30.86 0.94
CA SER A 20 -22.23 31.15 0.21
C SER A 20 -22.50 31.95 -1.08
N ARG A 21 -23.53 31.59 -1.85
CA ARG A 21 -23.97 32.35 -3.04
C ARG A 21 -24.47 33.76 -2.71
N GLN A 22 -25.21 33.93 -1.62
CA GLN A 22 -25.64 35.25 -1.17
C GLN A 22 -24.42 36.14 -0.85
N ILE A 23 -23.40 35.61 -0.19
CA ILE A 23 -22.18 36.35 0.12
C ILE A 23 -21.50 36.82 -1.17
N LEU A 24 -21.36 35.95 -2.18
CA LEU A 24 -20.77 36.33 -3.48
C LEU A 24 -21.51 37.50 -4.14
N ASN A 25 -22.84 37.54 -4.05
CA ASN A 25 -23.65 38.64 -4.60
C ASN A 25 -23.54 39.96 -3.80
N THR A 26 -23.07 39.90 -2.55
CA THR A 26 -22.90 41.07 -1.68
C THR A 26 -21.48 41.66 -1.70
N LEU A 27 -20.57 41.07 -2.47
CA LEU A 27 -19.20 41.55 -2.55
C LEU A 27 -19.13 42.97 -3.16
N PRO A 28 -18.25 43.85 -2.66
CA PRO A 28 -18.12 45.23 -3.15
C PRO A 28 -17.39 45.34 -4.49
N PHE A 29 -17.02 44.21 -5.11
CA PHE A 29 -16.31 44.12 -6.40
C PHE A 29 -16.90 43.01 -7.25
N GLY A 30 -16.71 43.11 -8.57
CA GLY A 30 -17.18 42.10 -9.52
C GLY A 30 -16.28 40.86 -9.57
N ILE A 31 -16.90 39.70 -9.81
CA ILE A 31 -16.21 38.45 -10.13
C ILE A 31 -16.27 38.24 -11.65
N SER A 32 -15.12 38.13 -12.30
CA SER A 32 -14.98 37.83 -13.72
C SER A 32 -14.63 36.36 -13.90
N VAL A 33 -15.35 35.67 -14.78
CA VAL A 33 -15.04 34.29 -15.16
C VAL A 33 -14.06 34.29 -16.33
N ARG A 34 -12.94 33.59 -16.18
CA ARG A 34 -11.95 33.38 -17.24
C ARG A 34 -11.38 31.97 -17.16
N GLU A 35 -10.93 31.45 -18.29
CA GLU A 35 -10.25 30.17 -18.38
C GLU A 35 -8.73 30.36 -18.50
N PRO A 36 -7.92 29.50 -17.85
CA PRO A 36 -6.48 29.53 -17.99
C PRO A 36 -6.03 29.05 -19.38
N THR A 37 -4.85 29.49 -19.81
CA THR A 37 -4.20 28.97 -21.01
C THR A 37 -3.66 27.57 -20.79
N GLU A 38 -3.70 26.71 -21.80
CA GLU A 38 -3.16 25.33 -21.74
C GLU A 38 -1.68 25.28 -21.32
N GLU A 39 -0.87 26.25 -21.76
CA GLU A 39 0.53 26.36 -21.37
C GLU A 39 0.71 26.57 -19.86
N ALA A 40 -0.15 27.40 -19.25
CA ALA A 40 -0.15 27.64 -17.82
C ALA A 40 -0.54 26.38 -17.03
N ILE A 41 -1.57 25.65 -17.50
CA ILE A 41 -1.99 24.38 -16.89
C ILE A 41 -0.84 23.38 -16.92
N ALA A 42 -0.15 23.25 -18.06
CA ALA A 42 1.00 22.36 -18.20
C ALA A 42 2.17 22.76 -17.28
N ALA A 43 2.47 24.05 -17.20
CA ALA A 43 3.52 24.58 -16.33
C ALA A 43 3.24 24.28 -14.84
N VAL A 44 2.02 24.54 -14.37
CA VAL A 44 1.60 24.28 -12.99
C VAL A 44 1.61 22.78 -12.69
N LYS A 45 1.11 21.94 -13.59
CA LYS A 45 1.16 20.47 -13.43
C LYS A 45 2.60 19.96 -13.32
N LYS A 46 3.50 20.46 -14.17
CA LYS A 46 4.93 20.10 -14.12
C LYS A 46 5.53 20.52 -12.78
N PHE A 47 5.27 21.74 -12.33
CA PHE A 47 5.78 22.26 -11.06
C PHE A 47 5.26 21.45 -9.87
N ALA A 48 3.95 21.19 -9.81
CA ALA A 48 3.31 20.38 -8.77
C ALA A 48 3.80 18.93 -8.76
N GLY A 49 4.16 18.38 -9.93
CA GLY A 49 4.81 17.07 -10.03
C GLY A 49 6.20 17.03 -9.40
N ILE A 50 6.96 18.12 -9.51
CA ILE A 50 8.30 18.22 -8.91
C ILE A 50 8.22 18.47 -7.39
N THR A 51 7.25 19.27 -6.94
CA THR A 51 7.06 19.52 -5.48
C THR A 51 6.44 18.34 -4.76
N GLY A 52 5.65 17.52 -5.47
CA GLY A 52 4.89 16.40 -4.92
C GLY A 52 3.44 16.75 -4.56
N ASP A 53 2.96 17.96 -4.88
CA ASP A 53 1.60 18.40 -4.53
C ASP A 53 0.54 17.91 -5.52
N LEU A 54 0.95 17.35 -6.67
CA LEU A 54 0.04 16.94 -7.75
C LEU A 54 -1.07 15.97 -7.31
N HIS A 55 -0.81 15.12 -6.32
CA HIS A 55 -1.81 14.16 -5.83
C HIS A 55 -2.77 14.75 -4.77
N VAL A 56 -2.43 15.90 -4.17
CA VAL A 56 -3.27 16.58 -3.16
C VAL A 56 -4.17 17.61 -3.80
N LEU A 57 -3.70 18.26 -4.87
CA LEU A 57 -4.44 19.30 -5.56
C LEU A 57 -5.54 18.71 -6.44
N SER A 58 -6.75 19.27 -6.35
CA SER A 58 -7.86 18.91 -7.23
C SER A 58 -7.65 19.48 -8.65
N LYS A 59 -8.50 19.06 -9.58
CA LYS A 59 -8.49 19.60 -10.95
C LYS A 59 -8.79 21.10 -10.92
N GLU A 60 -9.78 21.52 -10.14
CA GLU A 60 -10.24 22.89 -10.02
C GLU A 60 -9.14 23.77 -9.40
N ASP A 61 -8.44 23.26 -8.37
CA ASP A 61 -7.28 23.95 -7.77
C ASP A 61 -6.18 24.21 -8.80
N LEU A 62 -5.84 23.21 -9.63
CA LEU A 62 -4.85 23.35 -10.69
C LEU A 62 -5.26 24.43 -11.70
N HIS A 63 -6.55 24.55 -12.04
CA HIS A 63 -7.03 25.59 -12.96
C HIS A 63 -6.99 26.98 -12.34
N VAL A 64 -7.30 27.14 -11.05
CA VAL A 64 -7.19 28.44 -10.36
C VAL A 64 -5.74 28.90 -10.29
N ILE A 65 -4.81 28.00 -9.93
CA ILE A 65 -3.38 28.32 -9.90
C ILE A 65 -2.86 28.63 -11.32
N ALA A 66 -3.30 27.87 -12.32
CA ALA A 66 -2.98 28.15 -13.72
C ALA A 66 -3.54 29.50 -14.20
N LEU A 67 -4.75 29.87 -13.77
CA LEU A 67 -5.35 31.15 -14.11
C LEU A 67 -4.55 32.31 -13.49
N ALA A 68 -4.10 32.16 -12.25
CA ALA A 68 -3.19 33.13 -11.64
C ALA A 68 -1.88 33.24 -12.43
N TYR A 69 -1.29 32.13 -12.88
CA TYR A 69 -0.10 32.12 -13.73
C TYR A 69 -0.35 32.82 -15.07
N THR A 70 -1.49 32.57 -15.74
CA THR A 70 -1.88 33.26 -16.98
C THR A 70 -1.96 34.77 -16.78
N LEU A 71 -2.64 35.23 -15.72
CA LEU A 71 -2.77 36.66 -15.45
C LEU A 71 -1.39 37.30 -15.15
N GLU A 72 -0.55 36.64 -14.35
CA GLU A 72 0.80 37.15 -14.07
C GLU A 72 1.65 37.24 -15.36
N ALA A 73 1.55 36.23 -16.23
CA ALA A 73 2.22 36.25 -17.53
C ALA A 73 1.74 37.39 -18.43
N GLU A 74 0.44 37.71 -18.42
CA GLU A 74 -0.16 38.81 -19.20
C GLU A 74 0.27 40.20 -18.71
N TYR A 75 0.30 40.45 -17.40
CA TYR A 75 0.52 41.79 -16.84
C TYR A 75 1.98 42.08 -16.46
N ASN A 76 2.69 41.07 -15.96
CA ASN A 76 4.02 41.22 -15.34
C ASN A 76 5.09 40.40 -16.07
N GLY A 77 4.69 39.44 -16.90
CA GLY A 77 5.57 38.49 -17.57
C GLY A 77 6.08 37.40 -16.63
N ILE A 78 6.73 36.39 -17.21
CA ILE A 78 7.10 35.16 -16.49
C ILE A 78 8.53 35.15 -15.91
N ALA A 79 9.32 36.21 -16.12
CA ALA A 79 10.75 36.21 -15.81
C ALA A 79 11.09 36.05 -14.31
N HIS A 80 10.15 36.38 -13.42
CA HIS A 80 10.32 36.30 -11.97
C HIS A 80 9.71 35.02 -11.37
N ILE A 81 9.00 34.21 -12.17
CA ILE A 81 8.34 33.00 -11.71
C ILE A 81 9.32 31.84 -11.76
N ASN A 82 9.47 31.11 -10.65
CA ASN A 82 10.33 29.95 -10.60
C ASN A 82 9.73 28.78 -11.38
N THR A 83 10.47 28.24 -12.35
CA THR A 83 10.06 27.04 -13.10
C THR A 83 10.33 25.73 -12.36
N GLU A 84 11.21 25.77 -11.36
CA GLU A 84 11.56 24.64 -10.52
C GLU A 84 11.59 25.09 -9.05
N PRO A 85 11.19 24.21 -8.12
CA PRO A 85 11.18 24.56 -6.71
C PRO A 85 12.61 24.81 -6.20
N PRO A 86 12.80 25.74 -5.25
CA PRO A 86 14.10 25.98 -4.65
C PRO A 86 14.66 24.71 -4.02
N GLN A 87 15.96 24.46 -4.21
CA GLN A 87 16.62 23.32 -3.59
C GLN A 87 16.44 23.38 -2.07
N LYS A 88 15.81 22.34 -1.50
CA LYS A 88 15.69 22.20 -0.05
C LYS A 88 17.10 22.14 0.53
N LYS A 89 17.50 23.18 1.27
CA LYS A 89 18.76 23.16 2.02
C LYS A 89 18.64 22.02 3.03
N ALA A 90 19.31 20.90 2.75
CA ALA A 90 19.44 19.85 3.73
C ALA A 90 20.09 20.48 4.97
N MET A 91 19.34 20.61 6.06
CA MET A 91 19.96 20.87 7.35
C MET A 91 20.94 19.73 7.54
N THR A 92 22.25 20.04 7.52
CA THR A 92 23.27 19.08 7.86
C THR A 92 22.91 18.57 9.24
N ARG A 93 22.39 17.33 9.32
CA ARG A 93 22.22 16.66 10.59
C ARG A 93 23.63 16.68 11.20
N ARG A 94 23.78 17.29 12.37
CA ARG A 94 25.04 17.20 13.13
C ARG A 94 25.51 15.75 13.05
N PRO A 95 26.80 15.49 12.77
CA PRO A 95 27.28 14.12 12.64
C PRO A 95 26.75 13.35 13.85
N ARG A 96 25.95 12.32 13.57
CA ARG A 96 25.40 11.46 14.59
C ARG A 96 26.61 10.82 15.26
N ASN A 97 27.03 11.35 16.40
CA ASN A 97 28.06 10.72 17.22
C ASN A 97 27.66 9.25 17.32
N LYS A 98 28.58 8.36 16.92
CA LYS A 98 28.38 6.91 16.90
C LYS A 98 27.62 6.51 18.16
N GLN A 99 26.45 5.92 17.93
CA GLN A 99 25.61 5.23 18.91
C GLN A 99 25.87 5.63 20.36
N ARG A 100 25.14 6.63 20.85
CA ARG A 100 24.79 6.56 22.27
C ARG A 100 23.82 5.40 22.40
N ASP A 101 24.23 4.36 23.11
CA ASP A 101 23.34 3.28 23.50
C ASP A 101 22.09 3.87 24.15
N LEU A 102 20.92 3.36 23.77
CA LEU A 102 19.68 3.85 24.34
C LEU A 102 19.66 3.50 25.83
N PRO A 103 19.26 4.41 26.72
CA PRO A 103 19.13 4.09 28.14
C PRO A 103 18.17 2.90 28.29
N GLY A 104 18.67 1.77 28.81
CA GLY A 104 17.88 0.56 29.03
C GLY A 104 17.87 -0.45 27.88
N TRP A 105 18.62 -0.23 26.79
CA TRP A 105 18.77 -1.19 25.70
C TRP A 105 20.25 -1.48 25.43
N GLY A 106 20.65 -2.75 25.56
CA GLY A 106 22.00 -3.22 25.24
C GLY A 106 22.90 -3.59 26.43
N GLN A 107 22.49 -3.32 27.67
CA GLN A 107 23.27 -3.71 28.86
C GLN A 107 22.38 -4.40 29.90
N VAL A 108 22.38 -5.73 29.84
CA VAL A 108 21.67 -6.59 30.81
C VAL A 108 22.55 -6.75 32.05
N LYS A 109 21.97 -6.53 33.24
CA LYS A 109 22.71 -6.53 34.52
C LYS A 109 23.27 -7.90 34.90
N ASN A 110 22.64 -8.99 34.46
CA ASN A 110 23.09 -10.35 34.67
C ASN A 110 22.98 -11.16 33.35
N PRO A 111 24.01 -11.17 32.49
CA PRO A 111 23.96 -11.93 31.24
C PRO A 111 23.93 -13.45 31.44
N GLU A 112 24.42 -13.96 32.58
CA GLU A 112 24.46 -15.40 32.86
C GLU A 112 23.07 -15.97 33.16
N GLU A 113 22.21 -15.21 33.86
CA GLU A 113 20.82 -15.60 34.10
C GLU A 113 20.01 -15.77 32.82
N TRP A 114 20.22 -14.91 31.81
CA TRP A 114 19.52 -15.02 30.53
C TRP A 114 20.02 -16.21 29.71
N ALA A 115 21.33 -16.46 29.71
CA ALA A 115 21.89 -17.63 29.06
C ALA A 115 21.40 -18.96 29.68
N GLU A 116 21.08 -18.95 30.97
CA GLU A 116 20.49 -20.11 31.64
C GLU A 116 19.01 -20.28 31.27
N ILE A 117 18.24 -19.19 31.17
CA ILE A 117 16.85 -19.22 30.69
C ILE A 117 16.78 -19.76 29.25
N ASP A 118 17.67 -19.31 28.37
CA ASP A 118 17.74 -19.78 26.98
C ASP A 118 18.07 -21.29 26.93
N ARG A 119 19.03 -21.74 27.76
CA ARG A 119 19.38 -23.17 27.84
C ARG A 119 18.25 -24.02 28.40
N GLN A 120 17.54 -23.53 29.42
CA GLN A 120 16.37 -24.22 29.97
C GLN A 120 15.24 -24.32 28.95
N ALA A 121 15.01 -23.27 28.15
CA ALA A 121 14.02 -23.31 27.08
C ALA A 121 14.40 -24.33 25.98
N GLU A 122 15.67 -24.41 25.60
CA GLU A 122 16.16 -25.42 24.65
C GLU A 122 16.01 -26.85 25.20
N GLU A 123 16.39 -27.09 26.45
CA GLU A 123 16.24 -28.39 27.11
C GLU A 123 14.77 -28.82 27.25
N GLU A 124 13.87 -27.88 27.57
CA GLU A 124 12.42 -28.12 27.62
C GLU A 124 11.85 -28.46 26.24
N GLU A 125 12.27 -27.74 25.19
CA GLU A 125 11.85 -28.01 23.82
C GLU A 125 12.35 -29.39 23.35
N GLU A 126 13.60 -29.75 23.66
CA GLU A 126 14.13 -31.09 23.36
C GLU A 126 13.38 -32.20 24.11
N ALA A 127 13.05 -31.98 25.37
CA ALA A 127 12.26 -32.91 26.15
C ALA A 127 10.83 -33.07 25.59
N GLU A 128 10.21 -31.98 25.13
CA GLU A 128 8.91 -32.01 24.46
C GLU A 128 8.99 -32.76 23.11
N ARG A 129 10.01 -32.47 22.29
CA ARG A 129 10.28 -33.18 21.03
C ARG A 129 10.48 -34.68 21.27
N GLN A 130 11.22 -35.05 22.30
CA GLN A 130 11.43 -36.45 22.67
C GLN A 130 10.12 -37.11 23.16
N ARG A 131 9.32 -36.41 23.97
CA ARG A 131 8.01 -36.90 24.42
C ARG A 131 7.03 -37.12 23.28
N LEU A 132 6.96 -36.18 22.33
CA LEU A 132 6.15 -36.31 21.13
C LEU A 132 6.63 -37.49 20.27
N SER A 133 7.95 -37.68 20.14
CA SER A 133 8.52 -38.83 19.41
C SER A 133 8.22 -40.18 20.10
N ALA A 134 8.30 -40.25 21.42
CA ALA A 134 7.99 -41.45 22.19
C ALA A 134 6.48 -41.76 22.17
N GLY A 135 5.64 -40.73 22.26
CA GLY A 135 4.19 -40.84 22.07
C GLY A 135 3.83 -41.45 20.71
N LEU A 136 4.49 -41.00 19.64
CA LEU A 136 4.32 -41.57 18.29
C LEU A 136 4.74 -43.04 18.20
N ALA A 137 5.85 -43.42 18.84
CA ALA A 137 6.33 -44.82 18.88
C ALA A 137 5.37 -45.76 19.65
N THR A 138 4.76 -45.28 20.74
CA THR A 138 3.72 -46.06 21.46
C THR A 138 2.44 -46.22 20.64
N MET A 139 2.08 -45.22 19.82
CA MET A 139 0.92 -45.29 18.93
C MET A 139 1.14 -46.24 17.75
N THR A 140 2.40 -46.48 17.33
CA THR A 140 2.77 -47.43 16.27
C THR A 140 2.76 -48.89 16.78
N THR A 141 2.83 -49.10 18.10
CA THR A 141 2.93 -50.43 18.72
C THR A 141 1.57 -51.12 18.91
N THR A 142 0.45 -50.38 18.89
CA THR A 142 -0.88 -50.98 19.10
C THR A 142 -1.52 -51.57 17.84
N TYR A 143 -0.90 -51.41 16.67
CA TYR A 143 -1.27 -52.14 15.46
C TYR A 143 -0.18 -53.15 15.05
N SER A 144 0.11 -54.09 15.93
CA SER A 144 0.79 -55.33 15.54
C SER A 144 0.04 -56.53 16.09
N VAL A 145 -1.14 -56.80 15.53
CA VAL A 145 -1.84 -58.09 15.69
C VAL A 145 -2.02 -58.75 14.32
N GLY A 146 -1.47 -59.96 14.17
CA GLY A 146 -1.99 -60.98 13.27
C GLY A 146 -1.38 -61.10 11.87
N SER A 147 -0.11 -61.46 11.76
CA SER A 147 0.38 -62.18 10.57
C SER A 147 -0.13 -63.62 10.61
N LEU A 148 -1.16 -63.95 9.82
CA LEU A 148 -1.55 -65.33 9.48
C LEU A 148 -1.14 -65.66 8.05
N VAL A 149 -0.41 -66.76 7.91
CA VAL A 149 0.31 -67.18 6.70
C VAL A 149 -0.61 -67.63 5.56
N HIS A 150 -0.41 -66.97 4.42
CA HIS A 150 -0.54 -67.37 3.00
C HIS A 150 -1.13 -68.74 2.63
N SER A 151 -2.12 -68.69 1.73
CA SER A 151 -2.12 -69.54 0.54
C SER A 151 -2.18 -68.65 -0.71
N GLY A 152 -1.08 -68.61 -1.47
CA GLY A 152 -1.05 -68.31 -2.90
C GLY A 152 -1.24 -66.86 -3.38
N SER A 153 -0.23 -66.01 -3.26
CA SER A 153 0.22 -65.07 -4.33
C SER A 153 1.32 -64.14 -3.82
N ARG A 154 2.37 -63.96 -4.63
CA ARG A 154 3.53 -63.12 -4.33
C ARG A 154 3.42 -61.81 -5.08
N ILE A 155 3.21 -60.70 -4.39
CA ILE A 155 3.68 -59.36 -4.80
C ILE A 155 4.03 -58.60 -3.51
N THR A 156 5.29 -58.19 -3.38
CA THR A 156 5.85 -57.52 -2.20
C THR A 156 5.69 -56.01 -2.32
N THR A 157 4.97 -55.37 -1.39
CA THR A 157 4.90 -53.91 -1.23
C THR A 157 5.78 -53.50 -0.04
N SER A 158 6.84 -52.73 -0.32
CA SER A 158 7.74 -52.14 0.68
C SER A 158 7.24 -50.74 1.02
N VAL A 159 6.96 -50.47 2.30
CA VAL A 159 6.47 -49.19 2.84
C VAL A 159 7.58 -48.35 3.49
N LEU A 160 8.83 -48.56 3.07
CA LEU A 160 10.00 -47.82 3.55
C LEU A 160 10.47 -46.84 2.46
N ASP A 161 9.71 -45.78 2.18
CA ASP A 161 10.26 -44.60 1.50
C ASP A 161 9.30 -43.39 1.55
N LEU A 162 9.21 -42.70 2.68
CA LEU A 162 8.66 -41.34 2.70
C LEU A 162 9.32 -40.50 3.81
N SER A 163 10.64 -40.59 3.87
CA SER A 163 11.49 -39.72 4.69
C SER A 163 12.62 -39.15 3.84
N GLN A 164 12.26 -38.50 2.72
CA GLN A 164 13.14 -37.61 1.98
C GLN A 164 12.35 -36.92 0.86
N SER A 165 11.67 -35.82 1.18
CA SER A 165 11.34 -34.83 0.15
C SER A 165 10.96 -33.52 0.82
N LEU A 166 11.93 -32.61 0.94
CA LEU A 166 11.74 -31.16 0.87
C LEU A 166 13.12 -30.50 0.75
N MET A 167 13.79 -30.79 -0.36
CA MET A 167 14.82 -29.94 -0.98
C MET A 167 14.81 -30.23 -2.49
N VAL A 168 14.23 -29.32 -3.28
CA VAL A 168 14.57 -29.14 -4.71
C VAL A 168 14.46 -27.64 -5.00
N ASP A 169 15.62 -27.02 -5.15
CA ASP A 169 15.83 -25.78 -5.88
C ASP A 169 15.89 -26.05 -7.40
N ASP A 170 15.69 -24.98 -8.18
CA ASP A 170 16.34 -24.67 -9.47
C ASP A 170 15.60 -24.95 -10.81
N GLU A 171 15.17 -23.83 -11.41
CA GLU A 171 15.46 -23.30 -12.77
C GLU A 171 15.06 -24.03 -14.08
N ALA A 172 14.29 -23.27 -14.89
CA ALA A 172 14.48 -22.91 -16.31
C ALA A 172 14.35 -23.94 -17.47
N GLU A 173 13.35 -23.74 -18.36
CA GLU A 173 13.48 -23.13 -19.72
C GLU A 173 12.28 -23.46 -20.66
N ALA A 174 12.13 -22.59 -21.67
CA ALA A 174 11.16 -22.42 -22.77
C ALA A 174 10.60 -23.68 -23.46
N GLY A 175 9.50 -23.65 -24.22
CA GLY A 175 8.67 -22.60 -24.82
C GLY A 175 7.83 -23.24 -25.96
N GLY A 176 6.87 -22.51 -26.52
CA GLY A 176 6.24 -22.86 -27.80
C GLY A 176 4.70 -22.79 -27.83
N ALA A 177 4.17 -21.71 -28.42
CA ALA A 177 2.80 -21.59 -28.91
C ALA A 177 2.57 -22.46 -30.18
N PRO A 178 1.33 -22.71 -30.64
CA PRO A 178 0.63 -21.68 -31.43
C PRO A 178 -0.92 -21.63 -31.32
N ASP A 179 -1.42 -20.41 -31.53
CA ASP A 179 -2.64 -19.98 -32.24
C ASP A 179 -3.84 -20.92 -32.41
N ALA A 180 -5.04 -20.44 -32.02
CA ALA A 180 -6.20 -20.39 -32.91
C ALA A 180 -7.30 -19.44 -32.41
N ASP A 181 -7.77 -18.67 -33.38
CA ASP A 181 -8.75 -17.58 -33.43
C ASP A 181 -10.23 -18.04 -33.33
N MET A 182 -11.11 -17.04 -33.25
CA MET A 182 -12.59 -16.97 -33.28
C MET A 182 -13.22 -16.65 -31.92
N GLY A 183 -13.98 -15.57 -31.72
CA GLY A 183 -14.65 -14.69 -32.66
C GLY A 183 -16.08 -14.43 -32.17
N THR A 184 -16.36 -13.17 -31.82
CA THR A 184 -17.67 -12.47 -31.84
C THR A 184 -18.87 -13.03 -31.03
N ALA A 185 -19.43 -12.18 -30.15
CA ALA A 185 -20.74 -11.52 -30.34
C ALA A 185 -21.46 -11.21 -29.00
N ALA A 186 -22.25 -10.13 -29.07
CA ALA A 186 -23.00 -9.43 -28.02
C ALA A 186 -24.00 -10.26 -27.19
N ALA A 187 -24.28 -9.81 -25.96
CA ALA A 187 -25.63 -9.46 -25.50
C ALA A 187 -25.59 -8.95 -24.05
N ALA A 188 -26.37 -7.90 -23.78
CA ALA A 188 -26.61 -7.34 -22.46
C ALA A 188 -27.61 -8.17 -21.65
N THR A 189 -27.43 -8.25 -20.34
CA THR A 189 -28.55 -8.28 -19.39
C THR A 189 -28.13 -7.70 -18.04
N ASN A 190 -28.84 -6.66 -17.61
CA ASN A 190 -28.93 -6.21 -16.23
C ASN A 190 -29.59 -7.31 -15.38
N MET A 191 -29.13 -7.52 -14.16
CA MET A 191 -29.86 -8.25 -13.13
C MET A 191 -29.60 -7.58 -11.77
N ASP A 192 -30.69 -7.09 -11.20
CA ASP A 192 -30.85 -6.41 -9.91
C ASP A 192 -30.56 -7.28 -8.68
N ALA A 193 -30.50 -6.60 -7.52
CA ALA A 193 -30.77 -7.06 -6.14
C ALA A 193 -29.70 -7.92 -5.45
N ASP A 194 -29.38 -7.81 -4.15
CA ASP A 194 -29.85 -6.99 -3.00
C ASP A 194 -28.87 -7.22 -1.80
N GLU A 195 -29.03 -6.44 -0.71
CA GLU A 195 -28.58 -6.66 0.71
C GLU A 195 -27.09 -6.46 1.05
N ASP A 196 -26.62 -5.49 1.87
CA ASP A 196 -26.97 -4.95 3.22
C ASP A 196 -26.50 -5.79 4.42
N ASP A 197 -25.38 -5.41 5.03
CA ASP A 197 -25.10 -5.55 6.48
C ASP A 197 -23.87 -4.73 6.96
N GLY A 198 -23.98 -3.40 6.98
CA GLY A 198 -22.89 -2.49 7.38
C GLY A 198 -23.09 -1.72 8.69
N GLY A 199 -23.81 -2.26 9.67
CA GLY A 199 -24.08 -1.57 10.95
C GLY A 199 -22.92 -1.64 11.95
N TRP A 200 -22.12 -0.57 12.08
CA TRP A 200 -21.19 -0.40 13.20
C TRP A 200 -21.73 0.63 14.19
N GLU A 201 -22.23 0.14 15.32
CA GLU A 201 -22.72 0.95 16.44
C GLU A 201 -21.61 1.81 17.05
N LYS A 202 -22.01 3.00 17.52
CA LYS A 202 -21.15 3.98 18.20
C LYS A 202 -21.28 3.80 19.72
N PRO A 203 -20.20 3.88 20.52
CA PRO A 203 -20.35 3.89 21.97
C PRO A 203 -20.84 5.25 22.44
N VAL A 204 -21.93 5.27 23.21
CA VAL A 204 -22.32 6.41 24.06
C VAL A 204 -21.62 6.27 25.41
N GLY A 205 -21.12 7.40 25.91
CA GLY A 205 -20.50 7.54 27.22
C GLY A 205 -21.49 7.74 28.36
#